data_AF-A0A353N7Q0-F1
#
_entry.id   AF-A0A353N7Q0-F1
#
_cell.length_a   1.000
_cell.length_b   1.000
_cell.length_c   1.000
_cell.angle_alpha   90.00
_cell.angle_beta   90.00
_cell.angle_gamma   90.00
#
_symmetry.space_group_name_H-M   'P 1'
#
loop_
_entity.id
_entity.type
_entity.pdbx_description
1 polymer ?
#
loop_
_entity_poly.entity_id
_entity_poly.type
_entity_poly.pdbx_seq_one_letter_code
_entity_poly.pdbx_strand_id
1 'polypeptide(L)'
;HREMAATFQTLTVKKLMVFHPAWGYLTERYGLQQIPIEVAGKEPGPQELAQVIEQAKQEGIKVIFIQAQFSTEAALSVARAVEGKVVAIDPLAEDYISNLRMIAETIKKGF
;
A
#
# COMPACT_ATOMS: atom_id res chain seq x y z
N HIS A 1 13.02 7.16 14.90
CA HIS A 1 13.26 7.19 13.43
C HIS A 1 14.30 6.17 12.93
N ARG A 2 15.51 6.05 13.50
CA ARG A 2 16.51 5.07 13.01
C ARG A 2 16.02 3.62 13.02
N GLU A 3 15.27 3.24 14.07
CA GLU A 3 14.68 1.91 14.20
C GLU A 3 13.73 1.57 13.04
N MET A 4 12.85 2.50 12.67
CA MET A 4 11.92 2.29 11.54
C MET A 4 12.66 2.12 10.22
N ALA A 5 13.71 2.92 9.98
CA ALA A 5 14.52 2.77 8.77
C ALA A 5 15.17 1.39 8.67
N ALA A 6 15.68 0.85 9.78
CA ALA A 6 16.21 -0.51 9.82
C ALA A 6 15.12 -1.55 9.52
N THR A 7 13.93 -1.41 10.12
CA THR A 7 12.80 -2.32 9.83
C THR A 7 12.43 -2.32 8.36
N PHE A 8 12.22 -1.14 7.76
CA PHE A 8 11.88 -1.02 6.33
C PHE A 8 12.98 -1.56 5.42
N GLN A 9 14.26 -1.46 5.78
CA GLN A 9 15.37 -2.05 5.03
C GLN A 9 15.35 -3.58 5.02
N THR A 10 14.85 -4.24 6.08
CA THR A 10 14.75 -5.71 6.16
C THR A 10 13.57 -6.30 5.37
N LEU A 11 12.60 -5.48 4.93
CA LEU A 11 11.45 -5.97 4.17
C LEU A 11 11.87 -6.48 2.80
N THR A 12 11.41 -7.67 2.42
CA THR A 12 11.63 -8.26 1.09
C THR A 12 10.83 -7.54 0.02
N VAL A 13 9.58 -7.17 0.34
CA VAL A 13 8.73 -6.35 -0.52
C VAL A 13 9.01 -4.87 -0.25
N LYS A 14 9.48 -4.16 -1.29
CA LYS A 14 9.74 -2.71 -1.27
C LYS A 14 8.64 -1.89 -1.95
N LYS A 15 7.53 -2.53 -2.31
CA LYS A 15 6.39 -1.87 -2.97
C LYS A 15 5.25 -1.68 -1.97
N LEU A 16 4.68 -0.48 -1.96
CA LEU A 16 3.54 -0.10 -1.15
C LEU A 16 2.37 0.18 -2.09
N MET A 17 1.48 -0.79 -2.29
CA MET A 17 0.28 -0.56 -3.07
C MET A 17 -0.73 0.23 -2.24
N VAL A 18 -1.13 1.39 -2.75
CA VAL A 18 -2.00 2.34 -2.08
C VAL A 18 -3.15 2.70 -3.01
N PHE A 19 -4.32 3.02 -2.47
CA PHE A 19 -5.39 3.52 -3.34
C PHE A 19 -5.02 4.88 -3.94
N HIS A 20 -4.77 5.87 -3.08
CA HIS A 20 -4.41 7.24 -3.44
C HIS A 20 -2.90 7.50 -3.15
N PRO A 21 -2.14 8.14 -4.06
CA PRO A 21 -0.68 8.30 -3.99
C PRO A 21 -0.18 9.36 -2.99
N ALA A 22 -0.72 9.40 -1.76
CA ALA A 22 -0.36 10.37 -0.72
C ALA A 22 0.88 10.01 0.13
N TRP A 23 1.66 8.99 -0.26
CA TRP A 23 2.71 8.40 0.58
C TRP A 23 4.14 8.63 0.06
N GLY A 24 4.31 9.52 -0.93
CA GLY A 24 5.59 9.78 -1.59
C GLY A 24 6.74 10.02 -0.63
N TYR A 25 6.57 10.97 0.31
CA TYR A 25 7.59 11.31 1.31
C TYR A 25 7.99 10.11 2.20
N LEU A 26 7.01 9.29 2.61
CA LEU A 26 7.28 8.07 3.36
C LEU A 26 8.10 7.10 2.51
N THR A 27 7.64 6.84 1.29
CA THR A 27 8.26 5.85 0.42
C THR A 27 9.69 6.25 0.05
N GLU A 28 9.92 7.51 -0.29
CA GLU A 28 11.26 8.05 -0.54
C GLU A 28 12.17 7.92 0.68
N ARG A 29 11.68 8.31 1.87
CA ARG A 29 12.46 8.30 3.11
C ARG A 29 12.90 6.90 3.55
N TYR A 30 12.09 5.88 3.27
CA TYR A 30 12.33 4.50 3.73
C TYR A 30 12.71 3.52 2.62
N GLY A 31 12.97 4.01 1.40
CA GLY A 31 13.40 3.19 0.27
C GLY A 31 12.31 2.23 -0.22
N LEU A 32 11.06 2.68 -0.17
CA LEU A 32 9.92 2.00 -0.78
C LEU A 32 9.52 2.71 -2.07
N GLN A 33 8.69 2.05 -2.87
CA GLN A 33 8.00 2.66 -4.01
C GLN A 33 6.49 2.51 -3.80
N GLN A 34 5.75 3.62 -3.85
CA GLN A 34 4.28 3.55 -3.87
C GLN A 34 3.77 3.15 -5.25
N ILE A 35 2.69 2.37 -5.29
CA ILE A 35 1.96 1.99 -6.50
C ILE A 35 0.49 2.36 -6.30
N PRO A 36 -0.01 3.42 -6.96
CA PRO A 36 -1.41 3.82 -6.85
C PRO A 36 -2.34 2.87 -7.60
N ILE A 37 -3.54 2.67 -7.06
CA ILE A 37 -4.65 1.99 -7.75
C ILE A 37 -5.47 3.01 -8.55
N GLU A 38 -5.66 4.21 -8.01
CA GLU A 38 -6.39 5.27 -8.71
C GLU A 38 -5.63 5.74 -9.96
N VAL A 39 -6.39 6.28 -10.91
CA VAL A 39 -5.85 6.91 -12.12
C VAL A 39 -6.34 8.34 -12.16
N ALA A 40 -5.39 9.29 -12.10
CA ALA A 40 -5.67 10.73 -12.12
C ALA A 40 -6.76 11.18 -11.11
N GLY A 41 -6.71 10.66 -9.88
CA GLY A 41 -7.66 11.00 -8.81
C GLY A 41 -9.03 10.33 -8.94
N LYS A 42 -9.16 9.30 -9.78
CA LYS A 42 -10.42 8.56 -10.00
C LYS A 42 -10.24 7.07 -9.82
N GLU A 43 -11.34 6.37 -9.56
CA GLU A 43 -11.35 4.91 -9.58
C GLU A 43 -10.88 4.38 -10.96
N PRO A 44 -10.08 3.30 -10.98
CA PRO A 44 -9.64 2.71 -12.22
C PRO A 44 -10.82 2.09 -12.99
N GLY A 45 -10.79 2.20 -14.31
CA GLY A 45 -11.67 1.43 -15.18
C GLY A 45 -11.34 -0.07 -15.15
N PRO A 46 -12.17 -0.94 -15.76
CA PRO A 46 -11.96 -2.39 -15.73
C PRO A 46 -10.61 -2.85 -16.27
N GLN A 47 -10.11 -2.22 -17.35
CA GLN A 47 -8.82 -2.55 -17.94
C GLN A 47 -7.64 -2.14 -17.05
N GLU A 48 -7.72 -0.96 -16.42
CA GLU A 48 -6.70 -0.45 -15.50
C GLU A 48 -6.67 -1.30 -14.23
N LEU A 49 -7.85 -1.67 -13.69
CA LEU A 49 -7.95 -2.56 -12.54
C LEU A 49 -7.32 -3.93 -12.82
N ALA A 50 -7.52 -4.49 -14.01
CA ALA A 50 -6.88 -5.74 -14.42
C ALA A 50 -5.34 -5.60 -14.47
N GLN A 51 -4.82 -4.48 -14.98
CA GLN A 51 -3.38 -4.20 -14.99
C GLN A 51 -2.81 -4.09 -13.57
N VAL A 52 -3.52 -3.40 -12.67
CA VAL A 52 -3.14 -3.28 -11.25
C VAL A 52 -3.09 -4.65 -10.57
N ILE A 53 -4.08 -5.52 -10.82
CA ILE A 53 -4.11 -6.88 -10.29
C ILE A 53 -2.91 -7.69 -10.77
N GLU A 54 -2.61 -7.65 -12.06
CA GLU A 54 -1.47 -8.39 -12.62
C GLU A 54 -0.14 -7.86 -12.08
N GLN A 55 0.00 -6.53 -11.94
CA GLN A 55 1.17 -5.93 -11.31
C GLN A 55 1.30 -6.39 -9.85
N ALA A 56 0.21 -6.42 -9.08
CA ALA A 56 0.23 -6.86 -7.69
C ALA A 56 0.69 -8.32 -7.57
N LYS A 57 0.21 -9.21 -8.45
CA LYS A 57 0.65 -10.62 -8.49
C LYS A 57 2.13 -10.77 -8.83
N GLN A 58 2.59 -10.08 -9.87
CA GLN A 58 3.98 -10.15 -10.33
C GLN A 58 4.97 -9.64 -9.28
N GLU A 59 4.60 -8.59 -8.56
CA GLU A 59 5.41 -7.97 -7.51
C GLU A 59 5.23 -8.64 -6.14
N GLY A 60 4.41 -9.70 -6.04
CA GLY A 60 4.13 -10.41 -4.78
C GLY A 60 3.44 -9.55 -3.72
N ILE A 61 2.67 -8.54 -4.14
CA ILE A 61 1.98 -7.62 -3.25
C ILE A 61 0.67 -8.25 -2.76
N LYS A 62 0.56 -8.36 -1.44
CA LYS A 62 -0.56 -9.02 -0.75
C LYS A 62 -1.36 -8.08 0.13
N VAL A 63 -0.92 -6.84 0.26
CA VAL A 63 -1.52 -5.85 1.16
C VAL A 63 -1.78 -4.58 0.37
N ILE A 64 -3.04 -4.15 0.39
CA ILE A 64 -3.51 -2.95 -0.29
C ILE A 64 -3.87 -1.95 0.79
N PHE A 65 -3.19 -0.80 0.77
CA PHE A 65 -3.40 0.24 1.75
C PHE A 65 -4.41 1.28 1.25
N ILE A 66 -5.37 1.64 2.09
CA ILE A 66 -6.42 2.63 1.77
C ILE A 66 -6.42 3.75 2.81
N GLN A 67 -6.96 4.91 2.44
CA GLN A 67 -7.40 5.89 3.42
C GLN A 67 -8.91 5.70 3.59
N ALA A 68 -9.40 5.69 4.84
CA ALA A 68 -10.78 5.35 5.16
C ALA A 68 -11.84 6.27 4.51
N GLN A 69 -11.41 7.44 4.01
CA GLN A 69 -12.25 8.45 3.37
C GLN A 69 -12.55 8.15 1.89
N PHE A 70 -11.89 7.17 1.26
CA PHE A 70 -12.13 6.81 -0.14
C PHE A 70 -12.95 5.52 -0.27
N SER A 71 -13.69 5.41 -1.38
CA SER A 71 -14.34 4.17 -1.80
C SER A 71 -13.32 3.04 -1.90
N THR A 72 -13.66 1.87 -1.35
CA THR A 72 -12.73 0.75 -1.16
C THR A 72 -12.94 -0.40 -2.15
N GLU A 73 -13.91 -0.31 -3.05
CA GLU A 73 -14.33 -1.44 -3.89
C GLU A 73 -13.23 -1.92 -4.85
N ALA A 74 -12.50 -1.00 -5.48
CA ALA A 74 -11.36 -1.34 -6.32
C ALA A 74 -10.24 -1.99 -5.49
N ALA A 75 -9.91 -1.43 -4.32
CA ALA A 75 -8.89 -1.98 -3.42
C ALA A 75 -9.27 -3.39 -2.93
N LEU A 76 -10.53 -3.61 -2.57
CA LEU A 76 -11.06 -4.91 -2.18
C LEU A 76 -11.00 -5.92 -3.34
N SER A 77 -11.28 -5.46 -4.57
CA SER A 77 -11.17 -6.31 -5.76
C SER A 77 -9.74 -6.75 -6.02
N VAL A 78 -8.76 -5.83 -5.90
CA VAL A 78 -7.34 -6.17 -5.99
C VAL A 78 -6.95 -7.16 -4.89
N ALA A 79 -7.30 -6.88 -3.64
CA ALA A 79 -6.98 -7.74 -2.50
C ALA A 79 -7.53 -9.16 -2.67
N ARG A 80 -8.79 -9.31 -3.11
CA ARG A 80 -9.38 -10.64 -3.40
C ARG A 80 -8.60 -11.39 -4.47
N ALA A 81 -8.22 -10.71 -5.55
CA ALA A 81 -7.53 -11.33 -6.68
C ALA A 81 -6.10 -11.80 -6.37
N VAL A 82 -5.48 -11.23 -5.35
CA VAL A 82 -4.14 -11.64 -4.88
C VAL A 82 -4.19 -12.48 -3.60
N GLU A 83 -5.38 -12.90 -3.13
CA GLU A 83 -5.56 -13.57 -1.83
C GLU A 83 -4.97 -12.77 -0.67
N GLY A 84 -5.06 -11.45 -0.79
CA GLY A 84 -4.50 -10.47 0.13
C GLY A 84 -5.55 -9.81 1.02
N LYS A 85 -5.16 -8.67 1.60
CA LYS A 85 -6.01 -7.90 2.53
C LYS A 85 -5.93 -6.41 2.25
N VAL A 86 -7.03 -5.73 2.59
CA VAL A 86 -7.09 -4.28 2.63
C VAL A 86 -6.80 -3.81 4.06
N VAL A 87 -5.92 -2.82 4.20
CA VAL A 87 -5.58 -2.21 5.49
C VAL A 87 -5.76 -0.70 5.40
N ALA A 88 -6.56 -0.16 6.31
CA ALA A 88 -6.73 1.28 6.43
C ALA A 88 -5.52 1.91 7.14
N ILE A 89 -4.98 2.97 6.55
CA ILE A 89 -3.93 3.83 7.10
C ILE A 89 -4.35 5.29 6.97
N ASP A 90 -4.01 6.10 7.96
CA ASP A 90 -4.38 7.52 7.98
C ASP A 90 -3.12 8.39 7.89
N PRO A 91 -2.82 9.03 6.74
CA PRO A 91 -1.63 9.86 6.59
C PRO A 91 -1.66 11.12 7.46
N LEU A 92 -2.82 11.49 8.02
CA LEU A 92 -3.01 12.66 8.88
C LEU A 92 -3.11 12.31 10.37
N ALA A 93 -2.90 11.04 10.75
CA ALA A 93 -2.93 10.67 12.16
C ALA A 93 -1.88 11.45 12.95
N GLU A 94 -2.28 11.99 14.11
CA GLU A 94 -1.38 12.68 15.04
C GLU A 94 -0.20 11.77 15.44
N ASP A 95 -0.48 10.47 15.61
CA ASP A 95 0.54 9.44 15.80
C ASP A 95 0.99 8.82 14.46
N TYR A 96 1.79 9.60 13.72
CA TYR A 96 2.43 9.18 12.48
C TYR A 96 3.33 7.93 12.66
N ILE A 97 3.95 7.75 13.84
CA ILE A 97 4.87 6.63 14.08
C ILE A 97 4.11 5.30 14.18
N SER A 98 2.92 5.30 14.77
CA SER A 98 2.07 4.11 14.80
C SER A 98 1.66 3.65 13.41
N ASN A 99 1.38 4.56 12.47
CA ASN A 99 1.17 4.19 11.07
C ASN A 99 2.39 3.54 10.44
N LEU A 100 3.59 4.09 10.65
CA LEU A 100 4.82 3.50 10.12
C LEU A 100 5.04 2.08 10.64
N ARG A 101 4.83 1.86 11.94
CA ARG A 101 4.92 0.52 12.54
C ARG A 101 3.88 -0.41 11.95
N MET A 102 2.64 0.04 11.80
CA MET A 102 1.56 -0.75 11.24
C MET A 102 1.85 -1.17 9.80
N ILE A 103 2.32 -0.25 8.95
CA ILE A 103 2.73 -0.55 7.58
C ILE A 103 3.86 -1.59 7.58
N ALA A 104 4.93 -1.36 8.34
CA ALA A 104 6.09 -2.25 8.37
C ALA A 104 5.73 -3.66 8.85
N GLU A 105 4.97 -3.78 9.94
CA GLU A 105 4.53 -5.07 10.49
C GLU A 105 3.57 -5.79 9.53
N THR A 106 2.72 -5.06 8.83
CA THR A 106 1.77 -5.64 7.87
C THR A 106 2.49 -6.20 6.64
N ILE A 107 3.46 -5.45 6.10
CA ILE A 107 4.30 -5.95 4.99
C ILE A 107 5.13 -7.15 5.45
N LYS A 108 5.72 -7.09 6.66
CA LYS A 108 6.54 -8.17 7.21
C LYS A 108 5.78 -9.47 7.43
N LYS A 109 4.51 -9.39 7.85
CA LYS A 109 3.64 -10.57 8.02
C LYS A 109 3.35 -11.29 6.71
N GLY A 110 3.44 -10.58 5.57
CA GLY A 110 3.54 -11.18 4.24
C GLY A 110 2.50 -12.25 3.94
N PHE A 111 1.24 -12.02 4.32
CA PHE A 111 0.14 -12.98 4.14
C PHE A 111 0.08 -13.50 2.70
#